data_AF-A0AAW0FMP2-F1
#
_entry.id   AF-A0AAW0FMP2-F1
#
_cell.length_a   1.000
_cell.length_b   1.000
_cell.length_c   1.000
_cell.angle_alpha   90.00
_cell.angle_beta   90.00
_cell.angle_gamma   90.00
#
_symmetry.space_group_name_H-M   'P 1'
#
loop_
_entity.id
_entity.type
_entity.pdbx_description
1 polymer ?
#
loop_
_entity_poly.entity_id
_entity_poly.type
_entity_poly.pdbx_seq_one_letter_code
_entity_poly.pdbx_strand_id
1 'polypeptide(L)'
;MPLWSEQSSSENLDSIVWPRLAVAAEVFWTGATLPDGTSRLASNVTSGKAAFERLNELRYRMVDRGVKAIALQPKWCALRPGECDVDA
;
A
#
# COMPACT_ATOMS: atom_id res chain seq x y z
N MET A 1 -13.21 3.62 2.53
CA MET A 1 -13.27 3.03 1.18
C MET A 1 -14.33 1.94 1.24
N PRO A 2 -15.52 2.14 0.63
CA PRO A 2 -16.57 1.14 0.68
C PRO A 2 -16.12 -0.14 -0.06
N LEU A 3 -16.43 -1.30 0.51
CA LEU A 3 -16.33 -2.60 -0.16
C LEU A 3 -17.75 -3.15 -0.29
N TRP A 4 -18.25 -3.23 -1.51
CA TRP A 4 -19.54 -3.86 -1.77
C TRP A 4 -19.43 -5.39 -1.71
N SER A 5 -20.50 -6.05 -1.27
CA SER A 5 -20.47 -7.47 -0.89
C SER A 5 -21.20 -8.40 -1.86
N GLU A 6 -21.49 -7.98 -3.09
CA GLU A 6 -22.09 -8.85 -4.12
C GLU A 6 -21.18 -10.02 -4.46
N GLN A 7 -19.85 -9.81 -4.38
CA GLN A 7 -18.82 -10.84 -4.60
C GLN A 7 -17.75 -10.83 -3.51
N SER A 8 -18.07 -10.29 -2.32
CA SER A 8 -17.14 -10.25 -1.18
C SER A 8 -17.70 -11.06 -0.02
N SER A 9 -16.91 -12.00 0.48
CA SER A 9 -17.25 -12.92 1.56
C SER A 9 -16.01 -13.22 2.41
N SER A 10 -16.13 -14.06 3.44
CA SER A 10 -15.01 -14.45 4.31
C SER A 10 -13.82 -15.06 3.55
N GLU A 11 -14.08 -15.65 2.39
CA GLU A 11 -13.08 -16.36 1.59
C GLU A 11 -12.12 -15.40 0.87
N ASN A 12 -12.56 -14.18 0.55
CA ASN A 12 -11.80 -13.22 -0.25
C ASN A 12 -11.68 -11.81 0.37
N LEU A 13 -12.28 -11.57 1.54
CA LEU A 13 -12.24 -10.28 2.23
C LEU A 13 -10.81 -9.74 2.35
N ASP A 14 -9.89 -10.55 2.87
CA ASP A 14 -8.51 -10.13 3.15
C ASP A 14 -7.74 -9.72 1.90
N SER A 15 -7.79 -10.52 0.84
CA SER A 15 -7.05 -10.27 -0.39
C SER A 15 -7.64 -9.09 -1.17
N ILE A 16 -8.94 -8.84 -1.02
CA ILE A 16 -9.59 -7.68 -1.61
C ILE A 16 -9.25 -6.42 -0.81
N VAL A 17 -9.38 -6.44 0.52
CA VAL A 17 -9.17 -5.24 1.34
C VAL A 17 -7.69 -4.87 1.43
N TRP A 18 -6.80 -5.84 1.63
CA TRP A 18 -5.41 -5.61 2.00
C TRP A 18 -4.44 -5.97 0.87
N PRO A 19 -3.44 -5.10 0.58
CA PRO A 19 -3.04 -3.91 1.34
C PRO A 19 -3.67 -2.60 0.83
N ARG A 20 -4.65 -2.64 -0.09
CA ARG A 20 -5.25 -1.43 -0.71
C ARG A 20 -5.79 -0.43 0.31
N LEU A 21 -6.47 -0.91 1.34
CA LEU A 21 -7.02 -0.06 2.39
C LEU A 21 -5.93 0.63 3.24
N ALA A 22 -4.71 0.08 3.28
CA ALA A 22 -3.60 0.70 3.98
C ALA A 22 -3.16 2.03 3.35
N VAL A 23 -3.31 2.16 2.03
CA VAL A 23 -3.03 3.43 1.33
C VAL A 23 -3.99 4.51 1.81
N ALA A 24 -5.29 4.19 1.88
CA ALA A 24 -6.28 5.12 2.41
C ALA A 24 -6.02 5.44 3.89
N ALA A 25 -5.60 4.45 4.69
CA ALA A 25 -5.23 4.66 6.08
C ALA A 25 -4.08 5.67 6.22
N GLU A 26 -3.02 5.56 5.40
CA GLU A 26 -1.93 6.54 5.40
C GLU A 26 -2.42 7.95 5.03
N VAL A 27 -3.21 8.07 3.96
CA VAL A 27 -3.74 9.35 3.48
C VAL A 27 -4.59 10.04 4.55
N PHE A 28 -5.49 9.30 5.21
CA PHE A 28 -6.34 9.87 6.25
C PHE A 28 -5.61 10.10 7.58
N TRP A 29 -4.56 9.32 7.87
CA TRP A 29 -3.77 9.48 9.09
C TRP A 29 -2.87 10.72 9.02
N THR A 30 -2.18 10.91 7.89
CA THR A 30 -1.18 12.00 7.75
C THR A 30 -1.73 13.23 7.01
N GLY A 31 -2.90 13.15 6.37
CA GLY A 31 -3.57 14.30 5.75
C GLY A 31 -2.96 14.77 4.42
N ALA A 32 -3.43 15.90 3.90
CA ALA A 32 -2.94 16.49 2.65
C ALA A 32 -1.59 17.21 2.80
N THR A 33 -1.32 17.70 4.01
CA THR A 33 -0.08 18.39 4.38
C THR A 33 0.61 17.57 5.46
N LEU A 34 1.85 17.19 5.20
CA LEU A 34 2.68 16.42 6.12
C LEU A 34 3.09 17.28 7.33
N PRO A 35 3.56 16.67 8.44
CA PRO A 35 3.98 17.40 9.64
C PRO A 35 5.08 18.45 9.42
N ASP A 36 5.88 18.29 8.36
CA ASP A 36 6.93 19.22 7.95
C ASP A 36 6.40 20.39 7.08
N GLY A 37 5.08 20.48 6.87
CA GLY A 37 4.43 21.49 6.04
C GLY A 37 4.46 21.18 4.54
N THR A 38 5.06 20.07 4.11
CA THR A 38 5.10 19.69 2.70
C THR A 38 3.76 19.12 2.24
N SER A 39 3.36 19.45 1.01
CA SER A 39 2.19 18.84 0.38
C SER A 39 2.47 17.37 0.09
N ARG A 40 1.51 16.48 0.36
CA ARG A 40 1.57 15.07 -0.03
C ARG A 40 1.81 14.88 -1.53
N LEU A 41 1.26 15.77 -2.35
CA LEU A 41 1.35 15.71 -3.81
C LEU A 41 2.72 16.18 -4.34
N ALA A 42 3.61 16.67 -3.47
CA ALA A 42 4.98 16.97 -3.87
C ALA A 42 5.75 15.68 -4.17
N SER A 43 6.80 15.78 -4.97
CA SER A 43 7.75 14.68 -5.19
C SER A 43 8.59 14.47 -3.93
N ASN A 44 8.03 13.76 -2.94
CA ASN A 44 8.63 13.52 -1.62
C ASN A 44 8.41 12.05 -1.18
N VAL A 45 8.53 11.78 0.14
CA VAL A 45 8.34 10.46 0.78
C VAL A 45 6.93 9.86 0.57
N THR A 46 5.95 10.71 0.24
CA THR A 46 4.58 10.26 -0.08
C THR A 46 4.29 10.20 -1.58
N SER A 47 5.29 10.44 -2.43
CA SER A 47 5.17 10.16 -3.87
C SER A 47 4.80 8.68 -4.10
N GLY A 48 4.11 8.39 -5.20
CA GLY A 48 3.68 7.02 -5.51
C GLY A 48 4.82 6.01 -5.44
N LYS A 49 6.00 6.37 -5.96
CA LYS A 49 7.22 5.52 -5.92
C LYS A 49 7.70 5.27 -4.48
N ALA A 50 7.92 6.33 -3.70
CA ALA A 50 8.44 6.22 -2.34
C ALA A 50 7.44 5.56 -1.37
N ALA A 51 6.13 5.76 -1.56
CA ALA A 51 5.09 5.13 -0.77
C ALA A 51 4.94 3.63 -1.09
N PHE A 52 5.22 3.24 -2.33
CA PHE A 52 5.02 1.86 -2.78
C PHE A 52 6.02 0.88 -2.15
N GLU A 53 7.27 1.30 -1.89
CA GLU A 53 8.25 0.50 -1.14
C GLU A 53 7.75 0.17 0.27
N ARG A 54 7.27 1.18 1.00
CA ARG A 54 6.71 1.01 2.36
C ARG A 54 5.43 0.17 2.34
N LEU A 55 4.62 0.28 1.28
CA LEU A 55 3.42 -0.53 1.11
C LEU A 55 3.75 -2.01 0.92
N ASN A 56 4.82 -2.34 0.18
CA ASN A 56 5.31 -3.71 0.05
C ASN A 56 5.75 -4.28 1.40
N GLU A 57 6.53 -3.54 2.18
CA GLU A 57 6.94 -3.94 3.53
C GLU A 57 5.71 -4.19 4.43
N LEU A 58 4.76 -3.26 4.45
CA LEU A 58 3.53 -3.37 5.23
C LEU A 58 2.70 -4.61 4.83
N ARG A 59 2.64 -4.92 3.54
CA ARG A 59 1.97 -6.13 3.05
C ARG A 59 2.62 -7.40 3.63
N TYR A 60 3.95 -7.50 3.65
CA TYR A 60 4.62 -8.65 4.28
C TYR A 60 4.35 -8.70 5.79
N ARG A 61 4.40 -7.53 6.45
CA ARG A 61 4.07 -7.38 7.87
C ARG A 61 2.64 -7.83 8.23
N MET A 62 1.68 -7.64 7.32
CA MET A 62 0.29 -8.11 7.44
C MET A 62 0.21 -9.64 7.31
N VAL A 63 0.91 -10.21 6.32
CA VAL A 63 0.96 -11.67 6.12
C VAL A 63 1.59 -12.37 7.33
N ASP A 64 2.66 -11.82 7.89
CA ASP A 64 3.29 -12.34 9.11
C ASP A 64 2.34 -12.31 10.33
N ARG A 65 1.28 -11.49 10.29
CA ARG A 65 0.22 -11.39 11.30
C ARG A 65 -1.01 -12.24 10.99
N GLY A 66 -0.96 -13.05 9.93
CA GLY A 66 -2.06 -13.94 9.53
C GLY A 66 -3.10 -13.31 8.60
N VAL A 67 -2.93 -12.05 8.17
CA VAL A 67 -3.83 -11.42 7.19
C VAL A 67 -3.48 -11.92 5.79
N LYS A 68 -4.47 -12.42 5.03
CA LYS A 68 -4.24 -12.94 3.66
C LYS A 68 -4.16 -11.82 2.61
N ALA A 69 -3.30 -10.82 2.85
CA ALA A 69 -3.12 -9.67 1.97
C ALA A 69 -2.59 -10.08 0.58
N ILE A 70 -3.14 -9.50 -0.49
CA ILE A 70 -2.71 -9.81 -1.85
C ILE A 70 -1.25 -9.37 -2.09
N ALA A 71 -0.51 -10.11 -2.91
CA ALA A 71 0.82 -9.70 -3.34
C ALA A 71 0.69 -8.57 -4.37
N LEU A 72 1.46 -7.49 -4.20
CA LEU A 72 1.44 -6.34 -5.12
C LEU A 72 2.39 -6.53 -6.31
N GLN A 73 3.53 -7.16 -6.05
CA GLN A 73 4.60 -7.38 -7.02
C GLN A 73 5.35 -8.69 -6.70
N PRO A 74 6.16 -9.20 -7.64
CA PRO A 74 7.15 -10.23 -7.32
C PRO A 74 7.99 -9.83 -6.12
N LYS A 75 8.33 -10.80 -5.25
CA LYS A 75 9.21 -10.56 -4.09
C LYS A 75 10.56 -9.97 -4.49
N TRP A 76 11.01 -10.21 -5.72
CA TRP A 76 12.23 -9.62 -6.26
C TRP A 76 12.20 -8.08 -6.24
N CYS A 77 11.07 -7.47 -6.62
CA CYS A 77 10.87 -6.03 -6.60
C CYS A 77 10.93 -5.45 -5.18
N ALA A 78 10.32 -6.14 -4.21
CA ALA A 78 10.34 -5.70 -2.82
C ALA A 78 11.76 -5.75 -2.20
N LEU A 79 12.63 -6.62 -2.72
CA LEU A 79 14.02 -6.73 -2.28
C LEU A 79 14.97 -5.80 -3.03
N ARG A 80 14.53 -5.19 -4.14
CA ARG A 80 15.33 -4.34 -5.02
C ARG A 80 14.53 -3.10 -5.43
N PRO A 81 14.55 -2.05 -4.59
CA PRO A 81 13.92 -0.77 -4.90
C PRO A 81 14.31 -0.24 -6.29
N GLY A 82 13.34 0.30 -7.03
CA GLY A 82 13.54 0.90 -8.35
C GLY A 82 13.63 -0.07 -9.53
N GLU A 83 13.96 -1.35 -9.33
CA GLU A 83 14.16 -2.30 -10.44
C GLU A 83 12.86 -2.74 -11.14
N CYS A 84 11.71 -2.43 -10.56
CA CYS A 84 10.39 -2.73 -11.14
C CYS A 84 9.60 -1.45 -11.48
N ASP A 85 10.27 -0.31 -11.53
CA ASP A 85 9.69 0.93 -12.04
C ASP A 85 9.59 0.85 -13.57
N VAL A 86 8.44 1.26 -14.11
CA VAL A 86 8.20 1.23 -15.56
C VAL A 86 9.09 2.25 -16.31
N ASP A 87 9.42 3.37 -15.66
CA ASP A 87 10.14 4.51 -16.24
C ASP A 87 11.53 4.72 -15.60
N ALA A 88 12.26 3.62 -15.36
CA ALA A 88 13.59 3.65 -14.73
C ALA A 88 14.69 4.24 -15.65
#